data_AF-A0AAE1GPL6-F1
#
_entry.id   AF-A0AAE1GPL6-F1
#
_cell.length_a   1.000
_cell.length_b   1.000
_cell.length_c   1.000
_cell.angle_alpha   90.00
_cell.angle_beta   90.00
_cell.angle_gamma   90.00
#
_symmetry.space_group_name_H-M   'P 1'
#
loop_
_entity.id
_entity.type
_entity.pdbx_description
1 polymer ?
#
loop_
_entity_poly.entity_id
_entity_poly.type
_entity_poly.pdbx_seq_one_letter_code
_entity_poly.pdbx_strand_id
1 'polypeptide(L)'
;MLPTPDVSFTPTSKSELPSLQRQLALEHIETVTSSITDPYCLYTDGSLQVDGAAGCAVFSPDMESPPGGWVGRRLCNHSSSTLCELYAILDAVSLVCQRGVNAAIFCDSKPALHSLSSVQPTHSTVIQQILSFLSLLRHRNLTVKFLWVPSHVGLRHNGTVDRLAKEACHLPPRGVGRPLSLTCYLSKVRSAALLPVRRRRDAERPFSISITHYESVCRHKYSYRRRGLMVRRHNVVSARLRLGYRPPWQVARMQGEPPFTECRLCRAPRANTIEHYCLACPTVRHLLPRGLPLDVVCRHLLNHQVLEELLVCHPCFGGFK
;
A
#
# COMPACT_ATOMS: atom_id res chain seq x y z
N MET A 1 -24.76 -24.24 -0.07
CA MET A 1 -23.73 -23.37 -0.68
C MET A 1 -23.49 -22.20 0.25
N LEU A 2 -22.22 -21.85 0.53
CA LEU A 2 -21.91 -20.63 1.28
C LEU A 2 -22.34 -19.42 0.44
N PRO A 3 -22.92 -18.37 1.05
CA PRO A 3 -23.37 -17.20 0.30
C PRO A 3 -22.17 -16.48 -0.33
N THR A 4 -22.32 -16.06 -1.58
CA THR A 4 -21.36 -15.15 -2.23
C THR A 4 -21.61 -13.74 -1.69
N PRO A 5 -20.62 -13.10 -1.02
CA PRO A 5 -20.77 -11.73 -0.54
C PRO A 5 -21.01 -10.77 -1.70
N ASP A 6 -22.00 -9.88 -1.56
CA ASP A 6 -22.25 -8.81 -2.52
C ASP A 6 -21.25 -7.66 -2.24
N VAL A 7 -20.23 -7.55 -3.09
CA VAL A 7 -19.15 -6.57 -2.93
C VAL A 7 -19.13 -5.64 -4.14
N SER A 8 -19.22 -4.35 -3.88
CA SER A 8 -19.14 -3.30 -4.88
C SER A 8 -17.89 -2.43 -4.66
N PHE A 9 -17.20 -2.07 -5.74
CA PHE A 9 -15.96 -1.29 -5.68
C PHE A 9 -16.16 0.08 -6.33
N THR A 10 -15.92 1.17 -5.59
CA THR A 10 -15.99 2.51 -6.16
C THR A 10 -15.02 2.64 -7.35
N PRO A 11 -15.50 3.08 -8.53
CA PRO A 11 -14.70 3.19 -9.75
C PRO A 11 -13.78 4.41 -9.69
N THR A 12 -12.71 4.34 -8.90
CA THR A 12 -11.71 5.41 -8.74
C THR A 12 -10.31 4.92 -9.10
N SER A 13 -9.48 5.86 -9.56
CA SER A 13 -8.06 5.66 -9.82
C SER A 13 -7.21 6.49 -8.86
N LYS A 14 -6.08 5.93 -8.41
CA LYS A 14 -5.09 6.66 -7.59
C LYS A 14 -4.48 7.87 -8.31
N SER A 15 -4.62 7.98 -9.64
CA SER A 15 -4.16 9.13 -10.42
C SER A 15 -5.12 10.32 -10.38
N GLU A 16 -6.36 10.12 -9.92
CA GLU A 16 -7.38 11.17 -9.84
C GLU A 16 -7.14 12.09 -8.65
N LEU A 17 -7.62 13.32 -8.74
CA LEU A 17 -7.58 14.28 -7.63
C LEU A 17 -8.38 13.74 -6.43
N PRO A 18 -7.92 13.95 -5.18
CA PRO A 18 -8.64 13.48 -3.99
C PRO A 18 -10.10 13.98 -3.91
N SER A 19 -10.38 15.18 -4.40
CA SER A 19 -11.73 15.73 -4.49
C SER A 19 -12.64 14.92 -5.41
N LEU A 20 -12.13 14.49 -6.57
CA LEU A 20 -12.87 13.65 -7.51
C LEU A 20 -13.09 12.25 -6.94
N GLN A 21 -12.05 11.65 -6.34
CA GLN A 21 -12.19 10.35 -5.67
C GLN A 21 -13.24 10.39 -4.55
N ARG A 22 -13.29 11.49 -3.79
CA ARG A 22 -14.30 11.72 -2.76
C ARG A 22 -15.69 11.85 -3.35
N GLN A 23 -15.86 12.63 -4.42
CA GLN A 23 -17.15 12.79 -5.09
C GLN A 23 -17.67 11.45 -5.59
N LEU A 24 -16.86 10.72 -6.36
CA LEU A 24 -17.22 9.40 -6.88
C LEU A 24 -17.54 8.40 -5.75
N ALA A 25 -16.82 8.48 -4.63
CA ALA A 25 -17.14 7.67 -3.47
C ALA A 25 -18.51 8.00 -2.86
N LEU A 26 -18.88 9.28 -2.76
CA LEU A 26 -20.18 9.69 -2.22
C LEU A 26 -21.34 9.27 -3.14
N GLU A 27 -21.20 9.50 -4.46
CA GLU A 27 -22.19 9.07 -5.46
C GLU A 27 -22.40 7.55 -5.45
N HIS A 28 -21.31 6.80 -5.31
CA HIS A 28 -21.35 5.34 -5.26
C HIS A 28 -21.94 4.82 -3.93
N ILE A 29 -21.65 5.49 -2.81
CA ILE A 29 -22.29 5.21 -1.52
C ILE A 29 -23.80 5.37 -1.66
N GLU A 30 -24.26 6.51 -2.19
CA GLU A 30 -25.69 6.82 -2.38
C GLU A 30 -26.39 5.80 -3.28
N THR A 31 -25.74 5.40 -4.37
CA THR A 31 -26.26 4.38 -5.29
C THR A 31 -26.44 3.03 -4.60
N VAL A 32 -25.44 2.59 -3.83
CA VAL A 32 -25.50 1.30 -3.12
C VAL A 32 -26.51 1.35 -1.98
N THR A 33 -26.56 2.41 -1.18
CA THR A 33 -27.51 2.53 -0.08
C THR A 33 -28.95 2.59 -0.59
N SER A 34 -29.21 3.32 -1.68
CA SER A 34 -30.55 3.40 -2.28
C SER A 34 -31.05 2.06 -2.84
N SER A 35 -30.15 1.10 -3.09
CA SER A 35 -30.50 -0.25 -3.54
C SER A 35 -30.89 -1.21 -2.41
N ILE A 36 -30.82 -0.76 -1.16
CA ILE A 36 -31.15 -1.54 0.04
C ILE A 36 -32.31 -0.84 0.74
N THR A 37 -33.30 -1.60 1.22
CA THR A 37 -34.41 -1.03 2.01
C THR A 37 -33.92 -0.64 3.41
N ASP A 38 -34.06 0.63 3.79
CA ASP A 38 -33.71 1.19 5.10
C ASP A 38 -32.35 0.71 5.66
N PRO A 39 -31.22 0.94 4.96
CA PRO A 39 -29.93 0.43 5.37
C PRO A 39 -29.31 1.29 6.46
N TYR A 40 -28.68 0.63 7.42
CA TYR A 40 -27.69 1.28 8.28
C TYR A 40 -26.33 1.33 7.58
N CYS A 41 -25.66 2.48 7.69
CA CYS A 41 -24.32 2.68 7.19
C CYS A 41 -23.29 2.28 8.26
N LEU A 42 -22.50 1.23 8.05
CA LEU A 42 -21.44 0.80 8.97
C LEU A 42 -20.07 0.95 8.32
N TYR A 43 -19.19 1.69 8.97
CA TYR A 43 -17.79 1.88 8.56
C TYR A 43 -16.91 0.96 9.40
N THR A 44 -15.95 0.32 8.74
CA THR A 44 -15.01 -0.63 9.35
C THR A 44 -13.58 -0.24 9.02
N ASP A 45 -12.68 -0.43 9.99
CA ASP A 45 -11.25 -0.26 9.77
C ASP A 45 -10.42 -1.16 10.70
N GLY A 46 -9.25 -1.56 10.21
CA GLY A 46 -8.26 -2.38 10.90
C GLY A 46 -6.91 -1.69 11.00
N SER A 47 -6.40 -1.55 12.23
CA SER A 47 -5.11 -0.91 12.50
C SER A 47 -4.03 -1.92 12.92
N LEU A 48 -2.82 -1.74 12.40
CA LEU A 48 -1.60 -2.43 12.82
C LEU A 48 -0.50 -1.40 13.03
N GLN A 49 -0.07 -1.24 14.28
CA GLN A 49 0.98 -0.33 14.70
C GLN A 49 2.38 -0.90 14.43
N VAL A 50 3.37 -0.02 14.40
CA VAL A 50 4.78 -0.37 14.12
C VAL A 50 5.36 -1.30 15.18
N ASP A 51 4.93 -1.17 16.43
CA ASP A 51 5.30 -2.04 17.55
C ASP A 51 4.60 -3.42 17.49
N GLY A 52 3.71 -3.61 16.52
CA GLY A 52 2.93 -4.83 16.32
C GLY A 52 1.61 -4.87 17.09
N ALA A 53 1.23 -3.80 17.83
CA ALA A 53 -0.10 -3.69 18.40
C ALA A 53 -1.15 -3.65 17.29
N ALA A 54 -2.25 -4.37 17.47
CA ALA A 54 -3.27 -4.53 16.44
C ALA A 54 -4.65 -4.28 17.04
N GLY A 55 -5.53 -3.66 16.26
CA GLY A 55 -6.89 -3.32 16.66
C GLY A 55 -7.81 -3.25 15.46
N CYS A 56 -9.11 -3.32 15.71
CA CYS A 56 -10.13 -3.12 14.69
C CYS A 56 -11.30 -2.34 15.28
N ALA A 57 -12.06 -1.62 14.46
CA ALA A 57 -13.24 -0.89 14.92
C ALA A 57 -14.38 -0.93 13.91
N VAL A 58 -15.58 -0.70 14.42
CA VAL A 58 -16.79 -0.46 13.64
C VAL A 58 -17.46 0.81 14.16
N PHE A 59 -18.04 1.59 13.24
CA PHE A 59 -18.77 2.80 13.56
C PHE A 59 -19.97 2.95 12.64
N SER A 60 -21.11 3.37 13.17
CA SER A 60 -22.27 3.76 12.37
C SER A 60 -22.79 5.12 12.84
N PRO A 61 -23.00 6.09 11.94
CA PRO A 61 -23.55 7.38 12.30
C PRO A 61 -25.06 7.31 12.61
N ASP A 62 -25.77 6.35 12.03
CA ASP A 62 -27.24 6.31 12.02
C ASP A 62 -27.81 5.28 13.00
N MET A 63 -26.96 4.45 13.61
CA MET A 63 -27.36 3.40 14.55
C MET A 63 -27.10 3.85 16.00
N GLU A 64 -28.03 3.49 16.90
CA GLU A 64 -27.80 3.65 18.33
C GLU A 64 -26.56 2.88 18.78
N SER A 65 -25.70 3.56 19.57
CA SER A 65 -24.46 2.95 20.01
C SER A 65 -24.73 1.69 20.82
N PRO A 66 -23.96 0.60 20.62
CA PRO A 66 -24.03 -0.58 21.49
C PRO A 66 -23.76 -0.21 22.96
N PRO A 67 -24.17 -1.05 23.93
CA PRO A 67 -23.76 -0.90 25.33
C PRO A 67 -22.23 -0.83 25.42
N GLY A 68 -21.69 0.28 25.92
CA GLY A 68 -20.24 0.56 25.95
C GLY A 68 -19.73 1.42 24.78
N GLY A 69 -20.62 1.91 23.91
CA GLY A 69 -20.30 2.84 22.82
C GLY A 69 -19.70 2.17 21.59
N TRP A 70 -19.43 2.99 20.57
CA TRP A 70 -18.64 2.60 19.39
C TRP A 70 -17.17 2.54 19.78
N VAL A 71 -16.73 1.36 20.23
CA VAL A 71 -15.35 1.16 20.66
C VAL A 71 -14.80 -0.11 20.03
N GLY A 72 -13.63 0.02 19.41
CA GLY A 72 -12.96 -1.09 18.74
C GLY A 72 -12.48 -2.18 19.70
N ARG A 73 -11.97 -3.26 19.13
CA ARG A 73 -11.45 -4.42 19.83
C ARG A 73 -9.94 -4.53 19.59
N ARG A 74 -9.18 -4.77 20.66
CA ARG A 74 -7.77 -5.18 20.55
C ARG A 74 -7.66 -6.58 19.96
N LEU A 75 -6.77 -6.73 19.01
CA LEU A 75 -6.41 -7.99 18.37
C LEU A 75 -5.06 -8.49 18.89
N CYS A 76 -4.75 -9.75 18.58
CA CYS A 76 -3.45 -10.33 18.91
C CYS A 76 -2.33 -9.55 18.21
N ASN A 77 -1.26 -9.24 18.95
CA ASN A 77 -0.10 -8.55 18.40
C ASN A 77 0.48 -9.34 17.22
N HIS A 78 1.05 -8.60 16.25
CA HIS A 78 1.61 -9.13 15.00
C HIS A 78 0.58 -9.82 14.09
N SER A 79 -0.67 -9.37 14.15
CA SER A 79 -1.66 -9.64 13.10
C SER A 79 -1.24 -8.99 11.78
N SER A 80 -1.80 -9.42 10.65
CA SER A 80 -1.68 -8.68 9.38
C SER A 80 -2.70 -7.54 9.34
N SER A 81 -2.41 -6.46 8.61
CA SER A 81 -3.39 -5.39 8.39
C SER A 81 -4.70 -5.95 7.81
N THR A 82 -4.62 -6.82 6.81
CA THR A 82 -5.79 -7.50 6.23
C THR A 82 -6.59 -8.32 7.25
N LEU A 83 -5.93 -8.95 8.23
CA LEU A 83 -6.64 -9.67 9.29
C LEU A 83 -7.38 -8.71 10.23
N CYS A 84 -6.79 -7.55 10.54
CA CYS A 84 -7.46 -6.51 11.32
C CYS A 84 -8.75 -6.05 10.63
N GLU A 85 -8.69 -5.81 9.33
CA GLU A 85 -9.83 -5.42 8.49
C GLU A 85 -10.93 -6.49 8.48
N LEU A 86 -10.55 -7.76 8.30
CA LEU A 86 -11.49 -8.88 8.33
C LEU A 86 -12.18 -9.00 9.70
N TYR A 87 -11.47 -8.75 10.78
CA TYR A 87 -12.05 -8.71 12.12
C TYR A 87 -12.99 -7.52 12.33
N ALA A 88 -12.69 -6.36 11.74
CA ALA A 88 -13.60 -5.21 11.72
C ALA A 88 -14.91 -5.55 10.99
N ILE A 89 -14.80 -6.20 9.82
CA ILE A 89 -15.93 -6.68 9.04
C ILE A 89 -16.74 -7.72 9.83
N LEU A 90 -16.08 -8.67 10.49
CA LEU A 90 -16.74 -9.68 11.33
C LEU A 90 -17.58 -9.02 12.44
N ASP A 91 -17.02 -8.02 13.12
CA ASP A 91 -17.72 -7.33 14.20
C ASP A 91 -18.93 -6.53 13.65
N ALA A 92 -18.79 -5.90 12.48
CA ALA A 92 -19.89 -5.21 11.81
C ALA A 92 -21.02 -6.16 11.41
N VAL A 93 -20.70 -7.28 10.75
CA VAL A 93 -21.72 -8.26 10.33
C VAL A 93 -22.39 -8.91 11.54
N SER A 94 -21.63 -9.20 12.61
CA SER A 94 -22.18 -9.69 13.87
C SER A 94 -23.17 -8.68 14.47
N LEU A 95 -22.82 -7.39 14.49
CA LEU A 95 -23.71 -6.34 15.00
C LEU A 95 -25.00 -6.23 14.19
N VAL A 96 -24.90 -6.25 12.86
CA VAL A 96 -26.06 -6.24 11.95
C VAL A 96 -26.96 -7.45 12.20
N CYS A 97 -26.36 -8.65 12.38
CA CYS A 97 -27.10 -9.87 12.69
C CYS A 97 -27.79 -9.83 14.06
N GLN A 98 -27.17 -9.19 15.06
CA GLN A 98 -27.75 -9.02 16.39
C GLN A 98 -28.92 -8.02 16.37
N ARG A 99 -28.78 -6.91 15.64
CA ARG A 99 -29.82 -5.88 15.52
C ARG A 99 -30.94 -6.27 14.56
N GLY A 100 -30.69 -7.20 13.63
CA GLY A 100 -31.68 -7.66 12.68
C GLY A 100 -32.05 -6.61 11.64
N VAL A 101 -31.06 -5.88 11.13
CA VAL A 101 -31.26 -4.74 10.23
C VAL A 101 -30.59 -4.97 8.87
N ASN A 102 -31.02 -4.22 7.86
CA ASN A 102 -30.31 -4.14 6.58
C ASN A 102 -29.09 -3.21 6.73
N ALA A 103 -28.02 -3.46 5.96
CA ALA A 103 -26.81 -2.68 6.10
C ALA A 103 -25.96 -2.55 4.83
N ALA A 104 -25.31 -1.39 4.71
CA ALA A 104 -24.15 -1.18 3.85
C ALA A 104 -22.89 -1.11 4.71
N ILE A 105 -21.93 -2.00 4.46
CA ILE A 105 -20.66 -2.08 5.21
C ILE A 105 -19.52 -1.53 4.34
N PHE A 106 -18.92 -0.43 4.79
CA PHE A 106 -17.81 0.25 4.12
C PHE A 106 -16.47 -0.21 4.68
N CYS A 107 -15.56 -0.59 3.81
CA CYS A 107 -14.18 -0.97 4.13
C CYS A 107 -13.24 -0.38 3.09
N ASP A 108 -12.11 0.18 3.50
CA ASP A 108 -11.14 0.78 2.56
C ASP A 108 -10.01 -0.18 2.14
N SER A 109 -10.07 -1.43 2.60
CA SER A 109 -9.13 -2.50 2.29
C SER A 109 -9.60 -3.41 1.16
N LYS A 110 -9.15 -3.13 -0.09
CA LYS A 110 -9.37 -4.04 -1.23
C LYS A 110 -8.93 -5.49 -0.95
N PRO A 111 -7.76 -5.76 -0.32
CA PRO A 111 -7.35 -7.12 -0.03
C PRO A 111 -8.32 -7.87 0.91
N ALA A 112 -8.91 -7.19 1.88
CA ALA A 112 -9.89 -7.81 2.78
C ALA A 112 -11.16 -8.20 2.03
N LEU A 113 -11.71 -7.27 1.23
CA LEU A 113 -12.90 -7.51 0.42
C LEU A 113 -12.68 -8.60 -0.65
N HIS A 114 -11.53 -8.60 -1.33
CA HIS A 114 -11.19 -9.69 -2.25
C HIS A 114 -11.05 -11.04 -1.54
N SER A 115 -10.57 -11.06 -0.29
CA SER A 115 -10.45 -12.30 0.49
C SER A 115 -11.81 -12.90 0.82
N LEU A 116 -12.85 -12.06 1.02
CA LEU A 116 -14.22 -12.53 1.24
C LEU A 116 -14.82 -13.25 0.03
N SER A 117 -14.44 -12.82 -1.19
CA SER A 117 -14.90 -13.44 -2.43
C SER A 117 -13.97 -14.54 -2.96
N SER A 118 -12.87 -14.86 -2.26
CA SER A 118 -11.88 -15.84 -2.71
C SER A 118 -12.33 -17.27 -2.45
N VAL A 119 -12.05 -18.16 -3.40
CA VAL A 119 -12.24 -19.62 -3.25
C VAL A 119 -11.25 -20.22 -2.24
N GLN A 120 -10.06 -19.62 -2.12
CA GLN A 120 -9.01 -20.05 -1.18
C GLN A 120 -8.54 -18.86 -0.33
N PRO A 121 -9.28 -18.50 0.73
CA PRO A 121 -8.94 -17.35 1.55
C PRO A 121 -7.73 -17.60 2.46
N THR A 122 -6.82 -16.62 2.54
CA THR A 122 -5.60 -16.65 3.40
C THR A 122 -5.87 -16.50 4.90
N HIS A 123 -7.14 -16.31 5.28
CA HIS A 123 -7.64 -16.22 6.66
C HIS A 123 -8.99 -16.97 6.80
N SER A 124 -8.99 -18.26 6.43
CA SER A 124 -10.20 -19.07 6.31
C SER A 124 -11.11 -19.05 7.54
N THR A 125 -10.58 -19.09 8.76
CA THR A 125 -11.41 -19.13 9.98
C THR A 125 -12.29 -17.90 10.17
N VAL A 126 -11.74 -16.69 10.04
CA VAL A 126 -12.50 -15.44 10.18
C VAL A 126 -13.49 -15.29 9.03
N ILE A 127 -13.08 -15.67 7.82
CA ILE A 127 -13.94 -15.58 6.64
C ILE A 127 -15.12 -16.55 6.75
N GLN A 128 -14.91 -17.78 7.21
CA GLN A 128 -16.00 -18.73 7.48
C GLN A 128 -16.98 -18.19 8.54
N GLN A 129 -16.49 -17.49 9.57
CA GLN A 129 -17.37 -16.82 10.55
C GLN A 129 -18.22 -15.73 9.89
N ILE A 130 -17.61 -14.88 9.06
CA ILE A 130 -18.34 -13.84 8.31
C ILE A 130 -19.40 -14.48 7.41
N LEU A 131 -19.04 -15.49 6.62
CA LEU A 131 -19.95 -16.19 5.73
C LEU A 131 -21.10 -16.88 6.48
N SER A 132 -20.85 -17.41 7.69
CA SER A 132 -21.89 -17.98 8.54
C SER A 132 -22.93 -16.95 8.98
N PHE A 133 -22.49 -15.76 9.41
CA PHE A 133 -23.42 -14.68 9.75
C PHE A 133 -24.17 -14.16 8.52
N LEU A 134 -23.51 -14.04 7.36
CA LEU A 134 -24.17 -13.67 6.11
C LEU A 134 -25.25 -14.69 5.71
N SER A 135 -25.01 -15.98 5.96
CA SER A 135 -26.01 -17.03 5.74
C SER A 135 -27.21 -16.84 6.66
N LEU A 136 -26.98 -16.54 7.94
CA LEU A 136 -28.06 -16.27 8.91
C LEU A 136 -28.88 -15.03 8.53
N LEU A 137 -28.22 -13.94 8.12
CA LEU A 137 -28.86 -12.71 7.65
C LEU A 137 -29.74 -12.99 6.41
N ARG A 138 -29.23 -13.75 5.44
CA ARG A 138 -29.99 -14.17 4.26
C ARG A 138 -31.22 -14.99 4.63
N HIS A 139 -31.10 -15.92 5.58
CA HIS A 139 -32.26 -16.70 6.08
C HIS A 139 -33.32 -15.82 6.77
N ARG A 140 -32.92 -14.66 7.29
CA ARG A 140 -33.82 -13.66 7.89
C ARG A 140 -34.32 -12.61 6.89
N ASN A 141 -34.06 -12.79 5.59
CA ASN A 141 -34.38 -11.83 4.52
C ASN A 141 -33.74 -10.44 4.74
N LEU A 142 -32.58 -10.40 5.39
CA LEU A 142 -31.81 -9.17 5.59
C LEU A 142 -30.73 -9.04 4.52
N THR A 143 -30.60 -7.83 3.98
CA THR A 143 -29.66 -7.50 2.92
C THR A 143 -28.44 -6.81 3.52
N VAL A 144 -27.26 -7.37 3.23
CA VAL A 144 -25.97 -6.76 3.54
C VAL A 144 -25.14 -6.67 2.27
N LYS A 145 -24.68 -5.45 1.95
CA LYS A 145 -23.74 -5.21 0.86
C LYS A 145 -22.45 -4.62 1.40
N PHE A 146 -21.33 -5.03 0.82
CA PHE A 146 -20.01 -4.51 1.11
C PHE A 146 -19.61 -3.48 0.06
N LEU A 147 -19.07 -2.36 0.50
CA LEU A 147 -18.58 -1.31 -0.38
C LEU A 147 -17.12 -1.00 -0.09
N TRP A 148 -16.29 -1.07 -1.13
CA TRP A 148 -14.95 -0.51 -1.05
C TRP A 148 -14.99 1.00 -1.20
N VAL A 149 -14.42 1.75 -0.24
CA VAL A 149 -14.23 3.20 -0.32
C VAL A 149 -12.75 3.57 -0.34
N PRO A 150 -12.33 4.63 -1.05
CA PRO A 150 -10.93 5.04 -1.06
C PRO A 150 -10.51 5.66 0.29
N SER A 151 -9.38 5.21 0.85
CA SER A 151 -8.77 5.80 2.03
C SER A 151 -8.27 7.22 1.77
N HIS A 152 -8.22 8.05 2.81
CA HIS A 152 -7.59 9.38 2.82
C HIS A 152 -8.14 10.42 1.83
N VAL A 153 -9.36 10.24 1.31
CA VAL A 153 -10.01 11.24 0.43
C VAL A 153 -10.90 12.23 1.20
N GLY A 154 -10.87 12.21 2.53
CA GLY A 154 -11.67 13.11 3.37
C GLY A 154 -13.12 12.65 3.59
N LEU A 155 -13.39 11.34 3.53
CA LEU A 155 -14.66 10.78 4.01
C LEU A 155 -14.68 10.82 5.55
N ARG A 156 -15.58 11.64 6.10
CA ARG A 156 -15.66 11.93 7.55
C ARG A 156 -15.71 10.66 8.39
N HIS A 157 -16.62 9.73 8.07
CA HIS A 157 -16.82 8.53 8.87
C HIS A 157 -15.69 7.51 8.74
N ASN A 158 -14.99 7.48 7.59
CA ASN A 158 -13.79 6.66 7.43
C ASN A 158 -12.68 7.14 8.38
N GLY A 159 -12.50 8.46 8.50
CA GLY A 159 -11.55 9.03 9.47
C GLY A 159 -11.95 8.78 10.93
N THR A 160 -13.25 8.71 11.24
CA THR A 160 -13.72 8.35 12.58
C THR A 160 -13.36 6.91 12.92
N VAL A 161 -13.65 5.94 12.05
CA VAL A 161 -13.36 4.53 12.34
C VAL A 161 -11.86 4.23 12.37
N ASP A 162 -11.06 4.89 11.52
CA ASP A 162 -9.57 4.78 11.55
C ASP A 162 -8.98 5.20 12.89
N ARG A 163 -9.48 6.30 13.46
CA ARG A 163 -9.09 6.74 14.80
C ARG A 163 -9.50 5.72 15.86
N LEU A 164 -10.74 5.21 15.81
CA LEU A 164 -11.22 4.20 16.74
C LEU A 164 -10.40 2.89 16.66
N ALA A 165 -9.99 2.48 15.45
CA ALA A 165 -9.18 1.28 15.27
C ALA A 165 -7.75 1.46 15.83
N LYS A 166 -7.18 2.65 15.69
CA LYS A 166 -5.89 3.02 16.32
C LYS A 166 -5.98 3.03 17.84
N GLU A 167 -7.01 3.65 18.41
CA GLU A 167 -7.27 3.63 19.85
C GLU A 167 -7.45 2.20 20.37
N ALA A 168 -8.12 1.35 19.59
CA ALA A 168 -8.35 -0.07 19.92
C ALA A 168 -7.06 -0.90 20.05
N CYS A 169 -5.95 -0.48 19.44
CA CYS A 169 -4.66 -1.16 19.56
C CYS A 169 -4.14 -1.17 21.00
N HIS A 170 -4.55 -0.17 21.81
CA HIS A 170 -4.08 0.05 23.16
C HIS A 170 -5.05 -0.43 24.25
N LEU A 171 -6.22 -0.95 23.86
CA LEU A 171 -7.18 -1.51 24.81
C LEU A 171 -6.63 -2.76 25.52
N PRO A 172 -7.20 -3.18 26.66
CA PRO A 172 -6.89 -4.50 27.20
C PRO A 172 -7.39 -5.59 26.22
N PRO A 173 -6.63 -6.68 26.03
CA PRO A 173 -7.09 -7.81 25.24
C PRO A 173 -8.38 -8.39 25.84
N ARG A 174 -9.41 -8.61 25.02
CA ARG A 174 -10.66 -9.25 25.48
C ARG A 174 -10.47 -10.78 25.47
N GLY A 175 -10.43 -11.39 26.66
CA GLY A 175 -10.43 -12.86 26.85
C GLY A 175 -9.07 -13.54 26.60
N VAL A 176 -9.04 -14.88 26.73
CA VAL A 176 -7.87 -15.71 26.39
C VAL A 176 -7.61 -15.56 24.89
N GLY A 177 -6.46 -15.00 24.53
CA GLY A 177 -6.16 -14.59 23.15
C GLY A 177 -6.45 -15.69 22.14
N ARG A 178 -7.36 -15.42 21.19
CA ARG A 178 -7.57 -16.34 20.06
C ARG A 178 -6.24 -16.53 19.33
N PRO A 179 -5.81 -17.77 19.05
CA PRO A 179 -4.53 -18.01 18.39
C PRO A 179 -4.49 -17.29 17.03
N LEU A 180 -3.33 -16.70 16.73
CA LEU A 180 -3.07 -16.07 15.44
C LEU A 180 -3.38 -17.07 14.30
N SER A 181 -3.85 -16.58 13.16
CA SER A 181 -3.93 -17.42 11.96
C SER A 181 -2.56 -18.02 11.64
N LEU A 182 -2.52 -19.24 11.06
CA LEU A 182 -1.27 -19.90 10.69
C LEU A 182 -0.36 -18.99 9.86
N THR A 183 -0.93 -18.22 8.93
CA THR A 183 -0.23 -17.20 8.14
C THR A 183 0.46 -16.15 9.00
N CYS A 184 -0.23 -15.62 10.03
CA CYS A 184 0.35 -14.66 10.97
C CYS A 184 1.42 -15.30 11.86
N TYR A 185 1.19 -16.54 12.30
CA TYR A 185 2.18 -17.30 13.07
C TYR A 185 3.48 -17.52 12.29
N LEU A 186 3.38 -18.00 11.05
CA LEU A 186 4.52 -18.18 10.15
C LEU A 186 5.24 -16.85 9.86
N SER A 187 4.48 -15.76 9.66
CA SER A 187 5.06 -14.43 9.50
C SER A 187 5.85 -13.99 10.74
N LYS A 188 5.32 -14.25 11.95
CA LYS A 188 6.00 -13.97 13.21
C LYS A 188 7.29 -14.78 13.37
N VAL A 189 7.24 -16.09 13.10
CA VAL A 189 8.43 -16.97 13.15
C VAL A 189 9.49 -16.53 12.15
N ARG A 190 9.11 -16.25 10.90
CA ARG A 190 10.03 -15.73 9.87
C ARG A 190 10.63 -14.39 10.27
N SER A 191 9.83 -13.49 10.82
CA SER A 191 10.31 -12.18 11.27
C SER A 191 11.29 -12.30 12.43
N ALA A 192 11.05 -13.20 13.38
CA ALA A 192 11.95 -13.49 14.48
C ALA A 192 13.26 -14.15 13.99
N ALA A 193 13.17 -15.14 13.09
CA ALA A 193 14.33 -15.80 12.51
C ALA A 193 15.23 -14.84 11.71
N LEU A 194 14.64 -13.84 11.05
CA LEU A 194 15.36 -12.82 10.28
C LEU A 194 15.82 -11.63 11.13
N LEU A 195 15.43 -11.54 12.41
CA LEU A 195 15.76 -10.41 13.27
C LEU A 195 17.27 -10.19 13.42
N PRO A 196 18.12 -11.23 13.60
CA PRO A 196 19.57 -11.04 13.65
C PRO A 196 20.14 -10.47 12.36
N VAL A 197 19.67 -10.94 11.21
CA VAL A 197 20.07 -10.46 9.89
C VAL A 197 19.64 -9.00 9.67
N ARG A 198 18.43 -8.64 10.11
CA ARG A 198 17.94 -7.25 10.07
C ARG A 198 18.79 -6.34 10.96
N ARG A 199 19.05 -6.72 12.21
CA ARG A 199 19.89 -5.95 13.13
C ARG A 199 21.29 -5.72 12.57
N ARG A 200 21.92 -6.77 12.02
CA ARG A 200 23.23 -6.65 11.37
C ARG A 200 23.19 -5.68 10.19
N ARG A 201 22.18 -5.81 9.31
CA ARG A 201 21.99 -4.89 8.18
C ARG A 201 21.77 -3.45 8.63
N ASP A 202 20.97 -3.23 9.67
CA ASP A 202 20.69 -1.89 10.21
C ASP A 202 21.93 -1.29 10.89
N ALA A 203 22.79 -2.11 11.52
CA ALA A 203 24.08 -1.67 12.06
C ALA A 203 25.10 -1.33 10.98
N GLU A 204 25.10 -2.05 9.85
CA GLU A 204 25.95 -1.78 8.69
C GLU A 204 25.42 -0.61 7.83
N ARG A 205 24.15 -0.23 8.00
CA ARG A 205 23.44 0.79 7.21
C ARG A 205 24.12 2.16 7.19
N PRO A 206 24.62 2.71 8.32
CA PRO A 206 25.31 4.01 8.32
C PRO A 206 26.62 4.01 7.52
N PHE A 207 27.23 2.84 7.34
CA PHE A 207 28.49 2.67 6.62
C PHE A 207 28.28 2.33 5.13
N SER A 208 27.04 2.02 4.72
CA SER A 208 26.70 1.70 3.34
C SER A 208 26.60 2.97 2.50
N ILE A 209 27.61 3.22 1.68
CA ILE A 209 27.66 4.36 0.73
C ILE A 209 26.41 4.39 -0.17
N SER A 210 25.91 3.23 -0.59
CA SER A 210 24.71 3.14 -1.44
C SER A 210 23.43 3.53 -0.70
N ILE A 211 23.29 3.16 0.58
CA ILE A 211 22.09 3.49 1.36
C ILE A 211 22.11 4.95 1.81
N THR A 212 23.26 5.46 2.26
CA THR A 212 23.41 6.89 2.63
C THR A 212 23.17 7.80 1.43
N HIS A 213 23.65 7.39 0.24
CA HIS A 213 23.34 8.07 -1.02
C HIS A 213 21.83 8.05 -1.34
N TYR A 214 21.19 6.88 -1.28
CA TYR A 214 19.74 6.75 -1.51
C TYR A 214 18.92 7.64 -0.57
N GLU A 215 19.26 7.65 0.72
CA GLU A 215 18.57 8.48 1.72
C GLU A 215 18.79 9.98 1.46
N SER A 216 20.00 10.39 1.08
CA SER A 216 20.29 11.76 0.67
C SER A 216 19.42 12.19 -0.51
N VAL A 217 19.31 11.36 -1.55
CA VAL A 217 18.48 11.61 -2.73
C VAL A 217 16.98 11.68 -2.36
N CYS A 218 16.51 10.79 -1.48
CA CYS A 218 15.11 10.76 -1.06
C CYS A 218 14.70 11.93 -0.13
N ARG A 219 15.64 12.49 0.65
CA ARG A 219 15.39 13.68 1.49
C ARG A 219 15.17 14.94 0.67
N HIS A 220 15.76 15.03 -0.52
CA HIS A 220 15.57 16.16 -1.42
C HIS A 220 14.32 15.95 -2.30
N LYS A 221 13.17 16.51 -1.88
CA LYS A 221 11.95 16.54 -2.69
C LYS A 221 12.14 17.41 -3.93
N TYR A 222 12.62 16.83 -5.02
CA TYR A 222 12.81 17.57 -6.27
C TYR A 222 11.54 17.59 -7.13
N SER A 223 11.03 18.78 -7.41
CA SER A 223 10.00 18.98 -8.43
C SER A 223 10.68 19.15 -9.80
N TYR A 224 10.37 18.26 -10.74
CA TYR A 224 10.85 18.38 -12.11
C TYR A 224 10.28 19.66 -12.73
N ARG A 225 11.13 20.68 -12.95
CA ARG A 225 10.70 22.03 -13.37
C ARG A 225 10.35 22.18 -14.87
N ARG A 226 10.29 21.11 -15.66
CA ARG A 226 9.90 21.23 -17.08
C ARG A 226 8.39 20.95 -17.26
N ARG A 227 7.64 21.95 -17.72
CA ARG A 227 6.24 21.81 -18.16
C ARG A 227 6.20 21.39 -19.63
N GLY A 228 5.31 20.47 -19.99
CA GLY A 228 5.16 19.92 -21.35
C GLY A 228 5.06 18.38 -21.35
N LEU A 229 4.92 17.77 -22.53
CA LEU A 229 4.64 16.35 -22.85
C LEU A 229 5.74 15.36 -22.41
N MET A 230 6.31 15.54 -21.22
CA MET A 230 7.52 14.87 -20.74
C MET A 230 7.39 14.49 -19.27
N VAL A 231 6.69 13.39 -18.96
CA VAL A 231 6.37 13.11 -17.55
C VAL A 231 6.81 11.74 -17.03
N ARG A 232 6.94 10.68 -17.85
CA ARG A 232 7.26 9.34 -17.30
C ARG A 232 8.64 8.79 -17.66
N ARG A 233 9.01 8.80 -18.95
CA ARG A 233 10.26 8.17 -19.42
C ARG A 233 11.52 8.95 -19.02
N HIS A 234 11.47 10.29 -19.04
CA HIS A 234 12.56 11.14 -18.51
C HIS A 234 12.74 11.02 -17.00
N ASN A 235 11.63 10.93 -16.25
CA ASN A 235 11.70 10.78 -14.80
C ASN A 235 12.39 9.48 -14.39
N VAL A 236 12.26 8.42 -15.20
CA VAL A 236 12.99 7.16 -14.97
C VAL A 236 14.50 7.36 -15.17
N VAL A 237 14.92 8.01 -16.27
CA VAL A 237 16.36 8.23 -16.56
C VAL A 237 16.97 9.19 -15.55
N SER A 238 16.29 10.30 -15.24
CA SER A 238 16.75 11.30 -14.26
C SER A 238 16.78 10.76 -12.83
N ALA A 239 15.78 9.98 -12.40
CA ALA A 239 15.81 9.31 -11.09
C ALA A 239 16.97 8.29 -11.00
N ARG A 240 17.25 7.56 -12.08
CA ARG A 240 18.38 6.62 -12.14
C ARG A 240 19.74 7.30 -12.07
N LEU A 241 19.87 8.45 -12.74
CA LEU A 241 21.08 9.29 -12.65
C LEU A 241 21.28 9.83 -11.23
N ARG A 242 20.22 10.33 -10.58
CA ARG A 242 20.31 10.88 -9.22
C ARG A 242 20.56 9.86 -8.15
N LEU A 243 19.97 8.67 -8.28
CA LEU A 243 20.26 7.53 -7.42
C LEU A 243 21.65 6.94 -7.66
N GLY A 244 22.45 7.56 -8.54
CA GLY A 244 23.81 7.14 -8.78
C GLY A 244 23.84 5.67 -9.15
N TYR A 245 22.99 5.23 -10.08
CA TYR A 245 23.09 3.88 -10.65
C TYR A 245 24.34 3.80 -11.53
N ARG A 246 25.53 4.00 -10.94
CA ARG A 246 26.63 3.14 -11.30
C ARG A 246 26.18 1.76 -10.92
N PRO A 247 26.27 0.82 -11.84
CA PRO A 247 25.80 -0.48 -11.51
C PRO A 247 26.68 -1.06 -10.38
N PRO A 248 26.16 -1.96 -9.54
CA PRO A 248 26.82 -2.42 -8.32
C PRO A 248 28.31 -2.84 -8.48
N TRP A 249 28.73 -3.27 -9.67
CA TRP A 249 30.10 -3.66 -10.00
C TRP A 249 31.11 -2.50 -10.08
N GLN A 250 30.70 -1.27 -10.41
CA GLN A 250 31.61 -0.11 -10.43
C GLN A 250 31.87 0.49 -9.04
N VAL A 251 31.06 0.12 -8.04
CA VAL A 251 31.27 0.49 -6.64
C VAL A 251 32.13 -0.58 -5.92
N ALA A 252 32.17 -1.81 -6.44
CA ALA A 252 32.71 -2.95 -5.70
C ALA A 252 34.03 -3.56 -6.21
N ARG A 253 34.54 -3.26 -7.41
CA ARG A 253 35.82 -3.85 -7.93
C ARG A 253 35.94 -5.39 -7.76
N MET A 254 34.85 -6.15 -7.79
CA MET A 254 34.88 -7.63 -7.62
C MET A 254 34.67 -8.35 -8.97
N GLN A 255 35.48 -9.36 -9.25
CA GLN A 255 35.33 -10.27 -10.40
C GLN A 255 34.15 -11.26 -10.19
N GLY A 256 33.46 -11.65 -11.27
CA GLY A 256 32.39 -12.67 -11.26
C GLY A 256 31.00 -12.14 -11.60
N GLU A 257 30.83 -11.59 -12.81
CA GLU A 257 29.65 -10.81 -13.21
C GLU A 257 28.41 -11.67 -13.58
N PRO A 258 27.21 -11.34 -13.07
CA PRO A 258 25.95 -11.90 -13.57
C PRO A 258 25.45 -11.13 -14.82
N PRO A 259 24.79 -11.80 -15.78
CA PRO A 259 24.35 -11.17 -17.03
C PRO A 259 23.32 -10.07 -16.79
N PHE A 260 23.55 -8.89 -17.39
CA PHE A 260 22.65 -7.74 -17.24
C PHE A 260 21.26 -8.02 -17.83
N THR A 261 20.23 -7.55 -17.12
CA THR A 261 18.84 -7.66 -17.57
C THR A 261 18.57 -6.80 -18.81
N GLU A 262 17.45 -7.07 -19.48
CA GLU A 262 16.97 -6.26 -20.60
C GLU A 262 16.67 -4.79 -20.21
N CYS A 263 16.79 -3.89 -21.19
CA CYS A 263 16.38 -2.51 -21.06
C CYS A 263 14.87 -2.42 -20.79
N ARG A 264 14.46 -1.78 -19.69
CA ARG A 264 13.04 -1.65 -19.33
C ARG A 264 12.18 -0.79 -20.28
N LEU A 265 12.80 -0.11 -21.26
CA LEU A 265 12.08 0.75 -22.22
C LEU A 265 11.98 0.11 -23.61
N CYS A 266 13.10 -0.38 -24.16
CA CYS A 266 13.13 -0.99 -25.49
C CYS A 266 13.33 -2.50 -25.48
N ARG A 267 13.47 -3.13 -24.30
CA ARG A 267 13.74 -4.57 -24.10
C ARG A 267 15.02 -5.09 -24.76
N ALA A 268 15.95 -4.20 -25.12
CA ALA A 268 17.25 -4.63 -25.61
C ALA A 268 17.98 -5.47 -24.54
N PRO A 269 18.49 -6.68 -24.89
CA PRO A 269 19.17 -7.54 -23.94
C PRO A 269 20.48 -6.89 -23.47
N ARG A 270 20.85 -7.14 -22.22
CA ARG A 270 22.06 -6.56 -21.58
C ARG A 270 22.17 -5.03 -21.63
N ALA A 271 21.06 -4.34 -21.87
CA ALA A 271 21.05 -2.90 -22.16
C ALA A 271 20.39 -2.07 -21.03
N ASN A 272 20.27 -2.61 -19.83
CA ASN A 272 19.81 -1.88 -18.66
C ASN A 272 20.90 -0.98 -18.06
N THR A 273 21.56 -0.16 -18.89
CA THR A 273 22.70 0.71 -18.54
C THR A 273 22.40 2.18 -18.79
N ILE A 274 23.01 3.10 -18.03
CA ILE A 274 22.85 4.55 -18.22
C ILE A 274 23.28 4.96 -19.63
N GLU A 275 24.41 4.43 -20.11
CA GLU A 275 24.91 4.69 -21.46
C GLU A 275 23.86 4.32 -22.52
N HIS A 276 23.24 3.15 -22.40
CA HIS A 276 22.14 2.78 -23.29
C HIS A 276 20.98 3.77 -23.19
N TYR A 277 20.51 4.11 -21.98
CA TYR A 277 19.39 5.06 -21.83
C TYR A 277 19.69 6.47 -22.35
N CYS A 278 20.93 6.94 -22.22
CA CYS A 278 21.33 8.30 -22.59
C CYS A 278 21.74 8.42 -24.06
N LEU A 279 22.37 7.40 -24.64
CA LEU A 279 22.99 7.50 -25.97
C LEU A 279 22.36 6.58 -27.02
N ALA A 280 21.86 5.40 -26.63
CA ALA A 280 21.51 4.33 -27.59
C ALA A 280 20.03 3.91 -27.58
N CYS A 281 19.24 4.25 -26.56
CA CYS A 281 17.90 3.72 -26.38
C CYS A 281 16.94 4.37 -27.38
N PRO A 282 16.41 3.62 -28.37
CA PRO A 282 15.61 4.20 -29.45
C PRO A 282 14.32 4.86 -28.93
N THR A 283 13.79 4.34 -27.81
CA THR A 283 12.58 4.81 -27.15
C THR A 283 12.72 6.23 -26.58
N VAL A 284 13.94 6.71 -26.32
CA VAL A 284 14.19 8.03 -25.73
C VAL A 284 15.22 8.86 -26.50
N ARG A 285 15.96 8.29 -27.48
CA ARG A 285 17.01 9.01 -28.24
C ARG A 285 16.51 10.29 -28.91
N HIS A 286 15.23 10.33 -29.29
CA HIS A 286 14.65 11.50 -29.97
C HIS A 286 14.40 12.67 -29.02
N LEU A 287 14.48 12.43 -27.71
CA LEU A 287 14.21 13.38 -26.66
C LEU A 287 15.49 13.92 -26.00
N LEU A 288 16.65 13.35 -26.33
CA LEU A 288 17.94 13.71 -25.77
C LEU A 288 18.79 14.44 -26.81
N PRO A 289 19.73 15.30 -26.37
CA PRO A 289 20.72 15.89 -27.26
C PRO A 289 21.49 14.81 -28.02
N ARG A 290 21.65 14.98 -29.34
CA ARG A 290 22.27 13.98 -30.22
C ARG A 290 23.74 14.30 -30.46
N GLY A 291 24.57 13.27 -30.57
CA GLY A 291 25.99 13.41 -30.90
C GLY A 291 26.82 14.07 -29.80
N LEU A 292 26.28 14.21 -28.59
CA LEU A 292 26.99 14.78 -27.45
C LEU A 292 27.51 13.66 -26.54
N PRO A 293 28.64 13.87 -25.87
CA PRO A 293 29.16 12.91 -24.91
C PRO A 293 28.21 12.77 -23.71
N LEU A 294 28.34 11.63 -23.01
CA LEU A 294 27.43 11.22 -21.94
C LEU A 294 27.31 12.29 -20.85
N ASP A 295 28.41 12.94 -20.49
CA ASP A 295 28.44 14.00 -19.47
C ASP A 295 27.57 15.20 -19.85
N VAL A 296 27.58 15.61 -21.12
CA VAL A 296 26.76 16.72 -21.63
C VAL A 296 25.28 16.33 -21.65
N VAL A 297 24.96 15.08 -22.02
CA VAL A 297 23.58 14.56 -21.94
C VAL A 297 23.11 14.45 -20.48
N CYS A 298 23.97 14.06 -19.55
CA CYS A 298 23.69 14.06 -18.12
C CYS A 298 23.44 15.46 -17.57
N ARG A 299 24.24 16.48 -17.97
CA ARG A 299 24.00 17.90 -17.65
C ARG A 299 22.73 18.46 -18.29
N HIS A 300 22.23 17.86 -19.37
CA HIS A 300 20.92 18.21 -19.93
C HIS A 300 19.77 17.67 -19.07
N LEU A 301 19.97 16.50 -18.44
CA LEU A 301 18.96 15.77 -17.66
C LEU A 301 18.92 16.15 -16.18
N LEU A 302 20.03 16.65 -15.64
CA LEU A 302 20.19 17.13 -14.26
C LEU A 302 20.60 18.60 -14.28
N ASN A 303 20.16 19.40 -13.31
CA ASN A 303 20.71 20.75 -13.16
C ASN A 303 22.20 20.67 -12.77
N HIS A 304 22.97 21.65 -13.25
CA HIS A 304 24.42 21.72 -13.05
C HIS A 304 24.82 21.52 -11.58
N GLN A 305 24.15 22.20 -10.67
CA GLN A 305 24.40 22.09 -9.22
C GLN A 305 24.24 20.66 -8.68
N VAL A 306 23.22 19.91 -9.10
CA VAL A 306 22.99 18.54 -8.61
C VAL A 306 24.00 17.57 -9.17
N LEU A 307 24.38 17.72 -10.44
CA LEU A 307 25.40 16.85 -11.01
C LEU A 307 26.74 17.09 -10.30
N GLU A 308 27.12 18.34 -10.05
CA GLU A 308 28.35 18.67 -9.30
C GLU A 308 28.30 18.17 -7.86
N GLU A 309 27.19 18.38 -7.13
CA GLU A 309 27.02 17.84 -5.76
C GLU A 309 27.11 16.32 -5.72
N LEU A 310 26.54 15.62 -6.71
CA LEU A 310 26.64 14.17 -6.85
C LEU A 310 28.07 13.71 -7.12
N LEU A 311 28.78 14.41 -8.01
CA LEU A 311 30.17 14.11 -8.36
C LEU A 311 31.14 14.40 -7.22
N VAL A 312 30.89 15.45 -6.43
CA VAL A 312 31.69 15.83 -5.26
C VAL A 312 31.44 14.88 -4.09
N CYS A 313 30.18 14.62 -3.74
CA CYS A 313 29.83 13.72 -2.63
C CYS A 313 30.22 12.27 -2.92
N HIS A 314 30.29 11.91 -4.20
CA HIS A 314 30.57 10.55 -4.62
C HIS A 314 31.51 10.56 -5.84
N PRO A 315 32.83 10.80 -5.64
CA PRO A 315 33.84 10.91 -6.70
C PRO A 315 33.93 9.67 -7.59
N CYS A 316 33.52 8.51 -7.05
CA CYS A 316 33.35 7.28 -7.78
C CYS A 316 32.34 7.38 -8.93
N PHE A 317 31.57 8.47 -9.09
CA PHE A 317 30.74 8.72 -10.27
C PHE A 317 31.47 9.45 -11.40
N GLY A 318 32.56 10.17 -11.11
CA GLY A 318 33.24 11.11 -12.03
C GLY A 318 34.01 10.49 -13.20
N GLY A 319 34.10 9.16 -13.30
CA GLY A 319 34.69 8.48 -14.46
C GLY A 319 33.81 8.49 -15.72
N PHE A 320 33.17 9.61 -16.03
CA PHE A 320 32.55 9.87 -17.34
C PHE A 320 33.67 10.30 -18.30
N LYS A 321 34.50 9.35 -18.76
CA LYS A 321 35.36 9.54 -19.93
C LYS A 321 34.76 8.78 -21.09
#